data_AF-G0PAD2-F1
#
_entry.id   AF-G0PAD2-F1
#
_cell.length_a   1.000
_cell.length_b   1.000
_cell.length_c   1.000
_cell.angle_alpha   90.00
_cell.angle_beta   90.00
_cell.angle_gamma   90.00
#
_symmetry.space_group_name_H-M   'P 1'
#
loop_
_entity.id
_entity.type
_entity.pdbx_description
1 polymer ?
#
loop_
_entity_poly.entity_id
_entity_poly.type
_entity_poly.pdbx_seq_one_letter_code
_entity_poly.pdbx_strand_id
1 'polypeptide(L)'
;MYMNLLIFFGFLVAGSTAKSCIASQGPQAIKCLETFKNVAEAAGNYNLTDPDSTKPTNEVCGKFKRCAPIFACETEPKVTHAVNITILFCDAVGYFTNEFLPCQVKLDSRTTECTRAWDPFPKEIEDKKKMAEIRKEACKNYFGKDNCMREEIIQVCGKESWAGFRKAHLSLNTIIGACDHIDVE
;
A
#
# COMPACT_ATOMS: atom_id res chain seq x y z
N MET A 1 27.60 70.56 2.65
CA MET A 1 26.77 70.03 3.75
C MET A 1 26.61 68.54 3.50
N TYR A 2 27.39 67.72 4.23
CA TYR A 2 27.36 66.26 4.15
C TYR A 2 26.24 65.75 5.06
N MET A 3 25.38 64.86 4.56
CA MET A 3 24.48 64.09 5.42
C MET A 3 24.28 62.68 4.83
N ASN A 4 24.88 61.70 5.51
CA ASN A 4 24.55 60.29 5.39
C ASN A 4 23.15 60.05 5.97
N LEU A 5 22.34 59.19 5.35
CA LEU A 5 21.61 58.14 6.07
C LEU A 5 21.15 57.04 5.10
N LEU A 6 21.75 55.87 5.25
CA LEU A 6 21.31 54.58 4.70
C LEU A 6 19.94 54.23 5.29
N ILE A 7 18.93 53.94 4.47
CA ILE A 7 17.84 53.05 4.87
C ILE A 7 17.52 52.09 3.72
N PHE A 8 18.07 50.89 3.84
CA PHE A 8 17.50 49.66 3.30
C PHE A 8 16.09 49.49 3.89
N PHE A 9 15.03 49.58 3.07
CA PHE A 9 13.76 48.96 3.41
C PHE A 9 13.62 47.70 2.59
N GLY A 10 13.75 46.58 3.30
CA GLY A 10 13.83 45.24 2.75
C GLY A 10 12.55 44.84 2.04
N PHE A 11 12.73 44.11 0.94
CA PHE A 11 11.76 43.14 0.48
C PHE A 11 11.51 42.16 1.62
N LEU A 12 10.37 42.30 2.30
CA LEU A 12 9.81 41.19 3.06
C LEU A 12 9.42 40.13 2.04
N VAL A 13 10.33 39.16 1.90
CA VAL A 13 10.08 37.86 1.30
C VAL A 13 8.81 37.32 1.95
N ALA A 14 7.73 37.23 1.18
CA ALA A 14 6.58 36.43 1.55
C ALA A 14 7.03 34.96 1.52
N GLY A 15 7.70 34.53 2.59
CA GLY A 15 8.01 33.14 2.81
C GLY A 15 6.73 32.43 3.20
N SER A 16 6.03 31.83 2.24
CA SER A 16 5.04 30.81 2.56
C SER A 16 5.81 29.55 3.02
N THR A 17 6.25 29.53 4.28
CA THR A 17 6.61 28.27 4.92
C THR A 17 5.31 27.54 5.17
N ALA A 18 4.94 26.62 4.27
CA ALA A 18 3.85 25.70 4.55
C ALA A 18 4.13 25.03 5.90
N LYS A 19 3.29 25.32 6.90
CA LYS A 19 3.51 24.91 8.27
C LYS A 19 3.08 23.45 8.38
N SER A 20 4.03 22.53 8.53
CA SER A 20 3.74 21.11 8.74
C SER A 20 2.83 20.92 9.95
N CYS A 21 1.73 20.16 9.79
CA CYS A 21 0.84 19.80 10.90
C CYS A 21 1.60 19.01 11.95
N ILE A 22 2.50 18.12 11.51
CA ILE A 22 3.30 17.26 12.38
C ILE A 22 4.06 18.12 13.39
N ALA A 23 4.72 19.19 12.92
CA ALA A 23 5.45 20.11 13.79
C ALA A 23 4.54 20.92 14.74
N SER A 24 3.28 21.14 14.35
CA SER A 24 2.31 21.94 15.13
C SER A 24 1.49 21.15 16.15
N GLN A 25 1.38 19.83 16.02
CA GLN A 25 0.49 18.98 16.82
C GLN A 25 1.18 18.31 18.03
N GLY A 26 2.46 18.60 18.27
CA GLY A 26 3.16 18.22 19.51
C GLY A 26 3.30 16.69 19.73
N PRO A 27 3.19 16.19 20.98
CA PRO A 27 3.44 14.78 21.31
C PRO A 27 2.55 13.76 20.59
N GLN A 28 1.34 14.15 20.19
CA GLN A 28 0.42 13.26 19.48
C GLN A 28 0.93 12.93 18.06
N ALA A 29 1.46 13.93 17.35
CA ALA A 29 2.07 13.72 16.03
C ALA A 29 3.29 12.81 16.09
N ILE A 30 4.12 12.94 17.14
CA ILE A 30 5.28 12.06 17.36
C ILE A 30 4.83 10.59 17.49
N LYS A 31 3.80 10.31 18.31
CA LYS A 31 3.24 8.95 18.44
C LYS A 31 2.69 8.40 17.12
N CYS A 32 2.11 9.28 16.29
CA CYS A 32 1.59 8.87 14.99
C CYS A 32 2.68 8.63 13.95
N LEU A 33 3.80 9.36 14.01
CA LEU A 33 5.00 9.06 13.23
C LEU A 33 5.63 7.73 13.65
N GLU A 34 5.69 7.45 14.95
CA GLU A 34 6.15 6.16 15.46
C GLU A 34 5.23 5.03 14.96
N THR A 35 3.92 5.24 15.02
CA THR A 35 2.95 4.27 14.47
C THR A 35 3.15 4.07 12.97
N PHE A 36 3.37 5.14 12.20
CA PHE A 36 3.70 5.06 10.77
C PHE A 36 4.92 4.16 10.53
N LYS A 37 6.02 4.41 11.27
CA LYS A 37 7.25 3.61 11.18
C LYS A 37 6.98 2.14 11.50
N ASN A 38 6.20 1.86 12.53
CA ASN A 38 5.87 0.49 12.93
C ASN A 38 5.05 -0.25 11.86
N VAL A 39 4.24 0.45 11.06
CA VAL A 39 3.58 -0.17 9.88
C VAL A 39 4.62 -0.59 8.85
N ALA A 40 5.61 0.25 8.55
CA ALA A 40 6.65 -0.08 7.58
C ALA A 40 7.48 -1.31 8.02
N GLU A 41 7.81 -1.40 9.31
CA GLU A 41 8.50 -2.57 9.88
C GLU A 41 7.64 -3.84 9.83
N ALA A 42 6.34 -3.73 10.11
CA ALA A 42 5.40 -4.85 9.98
C ALA A 42 5.23 -5.30 8.53
N ALA A 43 5.15 -4.36 7.58
CA ALA A 43 5.02 -4.64 6.16
C ALA A 43 6.23 -5.43 5.61
N GLY A 44 7.45 -5.09 6.05
CA GLY A 44 8.67 -5.81 5.63
C GLY A 44 8.75 -7.27 6.09
N ASN A 45 8.00 -7.63 7.15
CA ASN A 45 7.94 -8.98 7.71
C ASN A 45 6.57 -9.64 7.49
N TYR A 46 5.73 -9.06 6.63
CA TYR A 46 4.36 -9.52 6.46
C TYR A 46 4.32 -10.86 5.72
N ASN A 47 3.66 -11.84 6.32
CA ASN A 47 3.34 -13.11 5.69
C ASN A 47 1.85 -13.39 5.83
N LEU A 48 1.15 -13.47 4.69
CA LEU A 48 -0.29 -13.62 4.63
C LEU A 48 -0.81 -14.91 5.28
N THR A 49 -0.01 -15.97 5.28
CA THR A 49 -0.40 -17.29 5.82
C THR A 49 0.04 -17.51 7.25
N ASP A 50 0.73 -16.53 7.85
CA ASP A 50 1.27 -16.61 9.21
C ASP A 50 0.46 -15.72 10.17
N PRO A 51 -0.33 -16.32 11.09
CA PRO A 51 -1.06 -15.59 12.13
C PRO A 51 -0.18 -14.67 12.99
N ASP A 52 1.07 -15.08 13.26
CA ASP A 52 1.99 -14.32 14.10
C ASP A 52 2.50 -13.05 13.39
N SER A 53 2.43 -13.03 12.06
CA SER A 53 2.70 -11.85 11.23
C SER A 53 1.44 -11.00 10.97
N THR A 54 0.32 -11.64 10.63
CA THR A 54 -0.92 -10.94 10.24
C THR A 54 -1.58 -10.20 11.39
N LYS A 55 -1.63 -10.77 12.60
CA LYS A 55 -2.31 -10.16 13.74
C LYS A 55 -1.64 -8.87 14.20
N PRO A 56 -0.32 -8.83 14.51
CA PRO A 56 0.36 -7.58 14.86
C PRO A 56 0.29 -6.52 13.74
N THR A 57 0.36 -6.95 12.49
CA THR A 57 0.23 -6.05 11.33
C THR A 57 -1.14 -5.36 11.30
N ASN A 58 -2.23 -6.12 11.49
CA ASN A 58 -3.57 -5.56 11.58
C ASN A 58 -3.72 -4.59 12.77
N GLU A 59 -3.14 -4.92 13.92
CA GLU A 59 -3.18 -4.06 15.11
C GLU A 59 -2.49 -2.71 14.87
N VAL A 60 -1.29 -2.71 14.30
CA VAL A 60 -0.57 -1.46 13.98
C VAL A 60 -1.26 -0.68 12.86
N CYS A 61 -1.82 -1.37 11.87
CA CYS A 61 -2.63 -0.75 10.83
C CYS A 61 -3.89 -0.06 11.38
N GLY A 62 -4.59 -0.70 12.32
CA GLY A 62 -5.72 -0.07 12.99
C GLY A 62 -5.32 1.18 13.78
N LYS A 63 -4.16 1.17 14.44
CA LYS A 63 -3.60 2.35 15.11
C LYS A 63 -3.26 3.44 14.09
N PHE A 64 -2.64 3.09 12.97
CA PHE A 64 -2.26 4.04 11.94
C PHE A 64 -3.47 4.72 11.28
N LYS A 65 -4.53 3.97 10.95
CA LYS A 65 -5.75 4.56 10.37
C LYS A 65 -6.37 5.63 11.29
N ARG A 66 -6.29 5.45 12.61
CA ARG A 66 -6.71 6.49 13.58
C ARG A 66 -5.77 7.71 13.63
N CYS A 67 -4.50 7.51 13.29
CA CYS A 67 -3.51 8.57 13.16
C CYS A 67 -3.57 9.31 11.82
N ALA A 68 -4.05 8.68 10.75
CA ALA A 68 -4.04 9.22 9.39
C ALA A 68 -4.59 10.67 9.28
N PRO A 69 -5.67 11.07 9.99
CA PRO A 69 -6.17 12.44 9.96
C PRO A 69 -5.18 13.51 10.43
N ILE A 70 -4.19 13.17 11.27
CA ILE A 70 -3.14 14.10 11.71
C ILE A 70 -2.30 14.61 10.53
N PHE A 71 -2.12 13.76 9.52
CA PHE A 71 -1.34 14.07 8.32
C PHE A 71 -2.16 14.79 7.24
N ALA A 72 -3.47 15.00 7.44
CA ALA A 72 -4.37 15.49 6.39
C ALA A 72 -4.06 16.92 5.91
N CYS A 73 -3.36 17.73 6.71
CA CYS A 73 -2.96 19.08 6.34
C CYS A 73 -1.57 19.13 5.67
N GLU A 74 -0.85 18.01 5.62
CA GLU A 74 0.47 17.97 4.99
C GLU A 74 0.32 18.16 3.49
N THR A 75 1.04 19.13 2.94
CA THR A 75 1.03 19.42 1.51
C THR A 75 2.25 18.89 0.79
N GLU A 76 3.25 18.38 1.54
CA GLU A 76 4.44 17.77 0.97
C GLU A 76 4.04 16.49 0.22
N PRO A 77 4.27 16.41 -1.11
CA PRO A 77 3.81 15.28 -1.93
C PRO A 77 4.34 13.94 -1.45
N LYS A 78 5.60 13.89 -0.98
CA LYS A 78 6.20 12.65 -0.48
C LYS A 78 5.51 12.14 0.79
N VAL A 79 5.17 13.03 1.71
CA VAL A 79 4.48 12.67 2.96
C VAL A 79 3.07 12.19 2.65
N THR A 80 2.34 12.94 1.81
CA THR A 80 0.99 12.58 1.38
C THR A 80 0.96 11.22 0.69
N HIS A 81 1.91 10.98 -0.22
CA HIS A 81 2.04 9.70 -0.91
C HIS A 81 2.32 8.56 0.07
N ALA A 82 3.28 8.74 0.99
CA ALA A 82 3.65 7.72 1.97
C ALA A 82 2.46 7.36 2.89
N VAL A 83 1.67 8.35 3.33
CA VAL A 83 0.44 8.12 4.09
C VAL A 83 -0.59 7.33 3.28
N ASN A 84 -0.83 7.71 2.03
CA ASN A 84 -1.78 7.02 1.16
C ASN A 84 -1.38 5.57 0.89
N ILE A 85 -0.11 5.32 0.59
CA ILE A 85 0.43 3.95 0.41
C ILE A 85 0.26 3.13 1.69
N THR A 86 0.49 3.73 2.86
CA THR A 86 0.31 3.05 4.14
C THR A 86 -1.16 2.71 4.42
N ILE A 87 -2.10 3.61 4.07
CA ILE A 87 -3.53 3.33 4.15
C ILE A 87 -3.91 2.17 3.22
N LEU A 88 -3.47 2.22 1.96
CA LEU A 88 -3.73 1.17 0.96
C LEU A 88 -3.22 -0.20 1.44
N PHE A 89 -2.02 -0.24 2.01
CA PHE A 89 -1.45 -1.46 2.58
C PHE A 89 -2.34 -2.00 3.70
N CYS A 90 -2.71 -1.12 4.63
CA CYS A 90 -3.55 -1.47 5.77
C CYS A 90 -4.99 -1.83 5.40
N ASP A 91 -5.52 -1.33 4.28
CA ASP A 91 -6.80 -1.78 3.72
C ASP A 91 -6.67 -3.16 3.09
N ALA A 92 -5.63 -3.40 2.28
CA ALA A 92 -5.40 -4.68 1.62
C ALA A 92 -5.16 -5.82 2.62
N VAL A 93 -4.27 -5.63 3.58
CA VAL A 93 -4.00 -6.63 4.64
C VAL A 93 -5.26 -6.89 5.47
N GLY A 94 -5.97 -5.82 5.86
CA GLY A 94 -7.21 -5.94 6.62
C GLY A 94 -8.27 -6.75 5.85
N TYR A 95 -8.41 -6.52 4.55
CA TYR A 95 -9.31 -7.27 3.69
C TYR A 95 -8.94 -8.76 3.63
N PHE A 96 -7.69 -9.10 3.29
CA PHE A 96 -7.32 -10.50 3.11
C PHE A 96 -7.45 -11.32 4.40
N THR A 97 -7.11 -10.71 5.53
CA THR A 97 -7.09 -11.39 6.83
C THR A 97 -8.46 -11.49 7.49
N ASN A 98 -9.32 -10.48 7.34
CA ASN A 98 -10.61 -10.44 8.04
C ASN A 98 -11.81 -10.78 7.14
N GLU A 99 -11.80 -10.36 5.88
CA GLU A 99 -12.96 -10.45 4.98
C GLU A 99 -12.81 -11.60 3.98
N PHE A 100 -11.63 -11.76 3.38
CA PHE A 100 -11.41 -12.75 2.33
C PHE A 100 -11.01 -14.13 2.86
N LEU A 101 -10.49 -14.22 4.09
CA LEU A 101 -10.02 -15.48 4.68
C LEU A 101 -11.02 -16.64 4.56
N PRO A 102 -12.34 -16.47 4.83
CA PRO A 102 -13.32 -17.54 4.63
C PRO A 102 -13.43 -18.01 3.18
N CYS A 103 -13.20 -17.12 2.20
CA CYS A 103 -13.14 -17.49 0.79
C CYS A 103 -11.85 -18.22 0.47
N GLN A 104 -10.71 -17.72 0.95
CA GLN A 104 -9.40 -18.35 0.77
C GLN A 104 -9.41 -19.82 1.21
N VAL A 105 -9.95 -20.10 2.41
CA VAL A 105 -10.09 -21.48 2.92
C VAL A 105 -10.88 -22.38 1.97
N LYS A 106 -11.94 -21.87 1.33
CA LYS A 106 -12.72 -22.64 0.34
C LYS A 106 -11.94 -22.87 -0.95
N LEU A 107 -11.19 -21.87 -1.42
CA LEU A 107 -10.34 -22.00 -2.61
C LEU A 107 -9.21 -23.01 -2.36
N ASP A 108 -8.55 -22.96 -1.20
CA ASP A 108 -7.46 -23.88 -0.84
C ASP A 108 -7.95 -25.34 -0.75
N SER A 109 -9.22 -25.55 -0.37
CA SER A 109 -9.85 -26.88 -0.38
C SER A 109 -10.12 -27.44 -1.79
N ARG A 110 -10.00 -26.59 -2.83
CA ARG A 110 -10.22 -26.92 -4.23
C ARG A 110 -8.95 -26.61 -5.02
N THR A 111 -8.01 -27.55 -5.01
CA THR A 111 -6.81 -27.42 -5.83
C THR A 111 -7.16 -27.57 -7.30
N THR A 112 -7.19 -26.45 -8.03
CA THR A 112 -7.41 -26.41 -9.48
C THR A 112 -6.08 -26.21 -10.20
N GLU A 113 -6.09 -26.15 -11.52
CA GLU A 113 -4.92 -25.70 -12.27
C GLU A 113 -4.64 -24.21 -12.04
N CYS A 114 -5.69 -23.38 -11.99
CA CYS A 114 -5.56 -21.94 -11.77
C CYS A 114 -4.92 -21.61 -10.42
N THR A 115 -5.46 -22.12 -9.31
CA THR A 115 -4.93 -21.81 -7.97
C THR A 115 -3.50 -22.29 -7.76
N ARG A 116 -3.07 -23.34 -8.48
CA ARG A 116 -1.68 -23.83 -8.44
C ARG A 116 -0.72 -23.01 -9.30
N ALA A 117 -1.19 -22.49 -10.43
CA ALA A 117 -0.37 -21.76 -11.38
C ALA A 117 -0.34 -20.24 -11.10
N TRP A 118 -1.28 -19.74 -10.30
CA TRP A 118 -1.42 -18.32 -10.04
C TRP A 118 -0.31 -17.82 -9.10
N ASP A 119 0.59 -17.02 -9.67
CA ASP A 119 1.69 -16.35 -8.97
C ASP A 119 1.83 -14.91 -9.51
N PRO A 120 1.07 -13.94 -8.95
CA PRO A 120 1.08 -12.55 -9.43
C PRO A 120 2.36 -11.80 -9.03
N PHE A 121 3.13 -12.33 -8.09
CA PHE A 121 4.34 -11.70 -7.54
C PHE A 121 5.48 -12.71 -7.45
N PRO A 122 6.02 -13.15 -8.61
CA PRO A 122 7.02 -14.20 -8.65
C PRO A 122 8.30 -13.79 -7.92
N LYS A 123 8.90 -14.77 -7.25
CA LYS A 123 10.14 -14.57 -6.49
C LYS A 123 11.28 -14.05 -7.39
N GLU A 124 12.00 -13.04 -6.90
CA GLU A 124 13.15 -12.50 -7.62
C GLU A 124 14.26 -13.54 -7.83
N ILE A 125 14.86 -13.52 -9.03
CA ILE A 125 16.05 -14.29 -9.39
C ILE A 125 17.16 -13.37 -9.89
N GLU A 126 18.42 -13.82 -9.80
CA GLU A 126 19.60 -13.02 -10.15
C GLU A 126 19.67 -12.62 -11.63
N ASP A 127 19.20 -13.49 -12.53
CA ASP A 127 19.15 -13.19 -13.96
C ASP A 127 18.08 -12.13 -14.25
N LYS A 128 18.53 -10.88 -14.35
CA LYS A 128 17.67 -9.72 -14.59
C LYS A 128 16.87 -9.81 -15.90
N LYS A 129 17.45 -10.36 -16.96
CA LYS A 129 16.76 -10.49 -18.25
C LYS A 129 15.64 -11.51 -18.12
N LYS A 130 15.93 -12.65 -17.50
CA LYS A 130 14.92 -13.67 -17.23
C LYS A 130 13.84 -13.17 -16.25
N MET A 131 14.21 -12.41 -15.22
CA MET A 131 13.22 -11.78 -14.32
C MET A 131 12.31 -10.80 -15.04
N ALA A 132 12.83 -10.00 -15.98
CA ALA A 132 12.00 -9.09 -16.76
C ALA A 132 10.93 -9.85 -17.56
N GLU A 133 11.28 -10.97 -18.19
CA GLU A 133 10.31 -11.81 -18.92
C GLU A 133 9.31 -12.48 -17.98
N ILE A 134 9.77 -13.03 -16.85
CA ILE A 134 8.89 -13.63 -15.82
C ILE A 134 7.87 -12.61 -15.32
N ARG A 135 8.34 -11.40 -14.98
CA ARG A 135 7.51 -10.31 -14.48
C ARG A 135 6.51 -9.84 -15.53
N LYS A 136 6.94 -9.73 -16.79
CA LYS A 136 6.05 -9.39 -17.92
C LYS A 136 4.92 -10.40 -18.07
N GLU A 137 5.23 -11.70 -17.99
CA GLU A 137 4.21 -12.76 -18.09
C GLU A 137 3.28 -12.76 -16.87
N ALA A 138 3.81 -12.55 -15.66
CA ALA A 138 3.00 -12.42 -14.45
C ALA A 138 2.05 -11.21 -14.51
N CYS A 139 2.51 -10.06 -15.02
CA CYS A 139 1.67 -8.87 -15.18
C CYS A 139 0.57 -9.06 -16.23
N LYS A 140 0.86 -9.79 -17.32
CA LYS A 140 -0.14 -10.15 -18.33
C LYS A 140 -1.21 -11.09 -17.76
N ASN A 141 -0.81 -12.04 -16.91
CA ASN A 141 -1.70 -13.01 -16.28
C ASN A 141 -1.93 -12.70 -14.80
N TYR A 142 -2.08 -11.42 -14.45
CA TYR A 142 -2.05 -10.96 -13.06
C TYR A 142 -3.13 -11.64 -12.20
N PHE A 143 -4.30 -11.93 -12.78
CA PHE A 143 -5.38 -12.69 -12.15
C PHE A 143 -5.49 -14.13 -12.66
N GLY A 144 -4.36 -14.69 -13.07
CA GLY A 144 -4.26 -16.01 -13.69
C GLY A 144 -4.48 -15.95 -15.20
N LYS A 145 -4.04 -17.02 -15.86
CA LYS A 145 -4.23 -17.18 -17.30
C LYS A 145 -5.74 -17.15 -17.62
N ASP A 146 -6.11 -16.42 -18.67
CA ASP A 146 -7.50 -16.24 -19.10
C ASP A 146 -8.42 -15.72 -17.96
N ASN A 147 -7.86 -14.99 -16.98
CA ASN A 147 -8.53 -14.50 -15.78
C ASN A 147 -9.19 -15.58 -14.91
N CYS A 148 -8.63 -16.79 -14.90
CA CYS A 148 -9.24 -17.92 -14.19
C CYS A 148 -9.52 -17.65 -12.69
N MET A 149 -8.74 -16.81 -11.99
CA MET A 149 -9.00 -16.49 -10.57
C MET A 149 -10.33 -15.74 -10.39
N ARG A 150 -10.71 -14.90 -11.36
CA ARG A 150 -12.02 -14.23 -11.36
C ARG A 150 -13.14 -15.24 -11.34
N GLU A 151 -13.08 -16.21 -12.24
CA GLU A 151 -14.13 -17.22 -12.40
C GLU A 151 -14.22 -18.10 -11.16
N GLU A 152 -13.09 -18.56 -10.64
CA GLU A 152 -13.03 -19.41 -9.45
C GLU A 152 -13.56 -18.70 -8.21
N ILE A 153 -13.13 -17.45 -7.97
CA ILE A 153 -13.61 -16.67 -6.82
C ILE A 153 -15.11 -16.41 -6.96
N ILE A 154 -15.61 -16.06 -8.15
CA ILE A 154 -17.05 -15.85 -8.36
C ILE A 154 -17.84 -17.13 -8.11
N GLN A 155 -17.37 -18.27 -8.61
CA GLN A 155 -18.04 -19.56 -8.46
C GLN A 155 -18.08 -20.02 -6.99
N VAL A 156 -17.00 -19.79 -6.24
CA VAL A 156 -16.86 -20.30 -4.87
C VAL A 156 -17.40 -19.34 -3.82
N CYS A 157 -17.24 -18.04 -4.05
CA CYS A 157 -17.44 -16.98 -3.05
C CYS A 157 -18.30 -15.81 -3.53
N GLY A 158 -18.67 -15.77 -4.80
CA GLY A 158 -19.53 -14.73 -5.37
C GLY A 158 -18.79 -13.48 -5.87
N LYS A 159 -19.55 -12.61 -6.54
CA LYS A 159 -19.04 -11.41 -7.23
C LYS A 159 -18.45 -10.36 -6.29
N GLU A 160 -19.00 -10.22 -5.08
CA GLU A 160 -18.51 -9.26 -4.09
C GLU A 160 -17.10 -9.63 -3.60
N SER A 161 -16.88 -10.91 -3.29
CA SER A 161 -15.57 -11.45 -2.91
C SER A 161 -14.52 -11.22 -4.00
N TRP A 162 -14.91 -11.36 -5.27
CA TRP A 162 -14.03 -11.01 -6.40
C TRP A 162 -13.72 -9.53 -6.46
N ALA A 163 -14.72 -8.66 -6.31
CA ALA A 163 -14.51 -7.21 -6.36
C ALA A 163 -13.54 -6.74 -5.26
N GLY A 164 -13.70 -7.24 -4.03
CA GLY A 164 -12.79 -6.96 -2.93
C GLY A 164 -11.39 -7.52 -3.18
N PHE A 165 -11.29 -8.77 -3.65
CA PHE A 165 -10.01 -9.41 -3.95
C PHE A 165 -9.22 -8.66 -5.03
N ARG A 166 -9.90 -8.29 -6.13
CA ARG A 166 -9.33 -7.49 -7.21
C ARG A 166 -8.84 -6.15 -6.69
N LYS A 167 -9.66 -5.44 -5.90
CA LYS A 167 -9.29 -4.14 -5.31
C LYS A 167 -8.06 -4.26 -4.41
N ALA A 168 -8.03 -5.26 -3.51
CA ALA A 168 -6.93 -5.46 -2.59
C ALA A 168 -5.62 -5.83 -3.32
N HIS A 169 -5.69 -6.71 -4.33
CA HIS A 169 -4.52 -7.05 -5.16
C HIS A 169 -4.00 -5.85 -5.95
N LEU A 170 -4.88 -5.07 -6.59
CA LEU A 170 -4.46 -3.86 -7.30
C LEU A 170 -3.81 -2.84 -6.35
N SER A 171 -4.28 -2.75 -5.10
CA SER A 171 -3.64 -1.92 -4.07
C SER A 171 -2.23 -2.42 -3.77
N LEU A 172 -2.03 -3.73 -3.62
CA LEU A 172 -0.69 -4.33 -3.47
C LEU A 172 0.21 -4.04 -4.67
N ASN A 173 -0.31 -4.10 -5.90
CA ASN A 173 0.45 -3.72 -7.08
C ASN A 173 0.89 -2.25 -7.02
N THR A 174 0.01 -1.33 -6.61
CA THR A 174 0.36 0.09 -6.45
C THR A 174 1.45 0.29 -5.39
N ILE A 175 1.45 -0.51 -4.31
CA ILE A 175 2.44 -0.42 -3.23
C ILE A 175 3.80 -0.96 -3.67
N ILE A 176 3.81 -2.14 -4.30
CA ILE A 176 5.04 -2.85 -4.70
C ILE A 176 5.61 -2.26 -6.00
N GLY A 177 4.75 -1.69 -6.84
CA GLY A 177 5.08 -1.27 -8.19
C GLY A 177 5.46 -2.46 -9.09
N ALA A 178 4.85 -3.63 -8.87
CA ALA A 178 5.22 -4.87 -9.58
C ALA A 178 4.89 -4.80 -11.07
N CYS A 179 3.79 -4.17 -11.45
CA CYS A 179 3.31 -4.07 -12.83
C CYS A 179 2.97 -2.62 -13.17
N ASP A 180 3.54 -2.10 -14.25
CA ASP A 180 3.22 -0.76 -14.78
C ASP A 180 1.84 -0.74 -15.45
N HIS A 181 1.46 -1.87 -16.05
CA HIS A 181 0.15 -2.11 -16.64
C HIS A 181 -0.32 -3.50 -16.21
N ILE A 182 -1.61 -3.60 -15.87
CA ILE A 182 -2.29 -4.87 -15.65
C ILE A 182 -3.40 -4.91 -16.69
N ASP A 183 -3.39 -5.95 -17.53
CA ASP A 183 -4.49 -6.21 -18.45
C ASP A 183 -5.67 -6.72 -17.62
N VAL A 184 -6.78 -5.96 -17.60
CA VAL A 184 -7.91 -6.22 -16.68
C VAL A 184 -9.24 -6.54 -17.37
N GLU A 185 -9.20 -6.93 -18.65
CA GLU A 185 -10.40 -7.37 -19.38
C GLU A 185 -11.11 -8.54 -18.72
#